data_AF-A0A521MHA1-F1
#
_entry.id   AF-A0A521MHA1-F1
#
_cell.length_a   1.000
_cell.length_b   1.000
_cell.length_c   1.000
_cell.angle_alpha   90.00
_cell.angle_beta   90.00
_cell.angle_gamma   90.00
#
_symmetry.space_group_name_H-M   'P 1'
#
loop_
_entity.id
_entity.type
_entity.pdbx_description
1 polymer ?
#
loop_
_entity_poly.entity_id
_entity_poly.type
_entity_poly.pdbx_seq_one_letter_code
_entity_poly.pdbx_strand_id
1 'polypeptide(L)'
;GIVVPQLAGYTDRVQAHVAASTDWEKLVDMIAGGPPLYSPFKLLDPFVNVAEMFIHNEDVRRAQPTWEPRELDERLVSALAGQVATMARMGMRNSPARIILVTPEGRRLAAVGRGAEVTVTGAPGELLLFAAGRGPAQVTFAGPDEAVAAVRGSHRGF
;
A
#
# COMPACT_ATOMS: atom_id res chain seq x y z
N GLY A 1 19.95 6.26 -4.06
CA GLY A 1 18.68 6.97 -4.07
C GLY A 1 17.64 5.90 -4.09
N ILE A 2 16.59 6.08 -3.29
CA ILE A 2 15.46 5.15 -3.19
C ILE A 2 14.88 4.81 -4.58
N VAL A 3 15.07 5.68 -5.58
CA VAL A 3 14.65 5.48 -6.98
C VAL A 3 15.83 5.36 -7.97
N VAL A 4 17.04 5.82 -7.59
CA VAL A 4 18.25 5.79 -8.45
C VAL A 4 19.38 5.09 -7.67
N PRO A 5 19.65 3.80 -7.94
CA PRO A 5 20.58 2.97 -7.17
C PRO A 5 21.98 3.59 -7.03
N GLN A 6 22.45 4.29 -8.06
CA GLN A 6 23.76 4.94 -8.12
C GLN A 6 23.95 6.05 -7.07
N LEU A 7 22.86 6.57 -6.50
CA LEU A 7 22.90 7.60 -5.46
C LEU A 7 22.74 7.02 -4.04
N ALA A 8 22.80 5.69 -3.84
CA ALA A 8 22.44 5.05 -2.56
C ALA A 8 23.30 5.54 -1.39
N GLY A 9 24.62 5.54 -1.55
CA GLY A 9 25.53 6.01 -0.50
C GLY A 9 25.37 7.49 -0.13
N TYR A 10 24.81 8.33 -1.02
CA TYR A 10 24.46 9.70 -0.67
C TYR A 10 23.19 9.76 0.18
N THR A 11 22.15 8.99 -0.18
CA THR A 11 20.91 8.89 0.59
C THR A 11 21.18 8.39 2.00
N ASP A 12 21.96 7.32 2.15
CA ASP A 12 22.28 6.74 3.46
C ASP A 12 23.01 7.75 4.36
N ARG A 13 23.95 8.51 3.78
CA ARG A 13 24.70 9.54 4.52
C ARG A 13 23.81 10.67 5.00
N VAL A 14 22.88 11.13 4.16
CA VAL A 14 21.91 12.18 4.53
C VAL A 14 20.95 11.68 5.60
N GLN A 15 20.43 10.46 5.46
CA GLN A 15 19.54 9.85 6.46
C GLN A 15 20.25 9.69 7.81
N ALA A 16 21.49 9.19 7.82
CA ALA A 16 22.29 9.05 9.04
C ALA A 16 22.56 10.41 9.71
N HIS A 17 22.89 11.43 8.92
CA HIS A 17 23.09 12.77 9.45
C HIS A 17 21.82 13.33 10.07
N VAL A 18 20.69 13.29 9.35
CA VAL A 18 19.40 13.79 9.82
C VAL A 18 18.94 13.06 11.08
N ALA A 19 19.10 11.74 11.13
CA ALA A 19 18.76 10.93 12.30
C ALA A 19 19.64 11.26 13.52
N ALA A 20 20.91 11.61 13.30
CA ALA A 20 21.82 11.99 14.37
C ALA A 20 21.64 13.45 14.84
N SER A 21 21.14 14.33 13.96
CA SER A 21 21.10 15.78 14.21
C SER A 21 19.70 16.34 14.53
N THR A 22 18.66 15.51 14.47
CA THR A 22 17.27 15.96 14.57
C THR A 22 16.50 15.11 15.56
N ASP A 23 15.92 15.76 16.56
CA ASP A 23 15.08 15.09 17.53
C ASP A 23 13.83 14.48 16.87
N TRP A 24 13.36 13.38 17.45
CA TRP A 24 12.22 12.61 16.94
C TRP A 24 10.96 13.46 16.72
N GLU A 25 10.57 14.27 17.72
CA GLU A 25 9.38 15.14 17.61
C GLU A 25 9.49 16.12 16.45
N LYS A 26 10.70 16.65 16.22
CA LYS A 26 10.96 17.58 15.13
C LYS A 26 10.89 16.89 13.76
N LEU A 27 11.28 15.63 13.67
CA LEU A 27 11.09 14.83 12.45
C LEU A 27 9.61 14.59 12.16
N VAL A 28 8.82 14.30 13.20
CA VAL A 28 7.36 14.12 13.06
C VAL A 28 6.70 15.42 12.59
N ASP A 29 7.07 16.56 13.18
CA ASP A 29 6.57 17.88 12.76
C ASP A 29 6.93 18.21 11.30
N MET A 30 8.14 17.86 10.86
CA MET A 30 8.57 18.04 9.47
C MET A 30 7.75 17.19 8.49
N ILE A 31 7.40 15.96 8.86
CA ILE A 31 6.53 15.09 8.05
C ILE A 31 5.10 15.64 8.02
N ALA A 32 4.58 16.05 9.18
CA ALA A 32 3.23 16.63 9.32
C ALA A 32 3.08 17.95 8.53
N GLY A 33 4.14 18.76 8.50
CA GLY A 33 4.20 20.02 7.74
C GLY A 33 4.27 19.85 6.22
N GLY A 34 4.56 18.64 5.73
CA GLY A 34 4.67 18.31 4.31
C GLY A 34 5.95 18.82 3.64
N PRO A 35 6.20 18.40 2.39
CA PRO A 35 7.42 18.76 1.69
C PRO A 35 7.49 20.28 1.42
N PRO A 36 8.70 20.88 1.44
CA PRO A 36 8.89 22.29 1.08
C PRO A 36 8.29 22.61 -0.30
N LEU A 37 7.75 23.82 -0.47
CA LEU A 37 7.00 24.23 -1.68
C LEU A 37 7.77 24.05 -3.00
N TYR A 38 9.10 24.09 -2.95
CA TYR A 38 10.01 23.98 -4.10
C TYR A 38 10.59 22.57 -4.31
N SER A 39 10.16 21.59 -3.51
CA SER A 39 10.68 20.22 -3.59
C SER A 39 10.11 19.46 -4.79
N PRO A 40 10.95 18.76 -5.59
CA PRO A 40 10.47 17.81 -6.60
C PRO A 40 9.55 16.72 -6.02
N PHE A 41 9.66 16.43 -4.72
CA PHE A 41 8.78 15.48 -4.02
C PHE A 41 7.33 15.97 -3.92
N LYS A 42 7.06 17.27 -4.12
CA LYS A 42 5.68 17.79 -4.23
C LYS A 42 4.99 17.31 -5.52
N LEU A 43 5.76 16.86 -6.53
CA LEU A 43 5.26 16.25 -7.77
C LEU A 43 5.00 14.74 -7.61
N LEU A 44 5.52 14.12 -6.55
CA LEU A 44 5.07 12.80 -6.12
C LEU A 44 3.75 13.02 -5.37
N ASP A 45 2.67 12.56 -5.97
CA ASP A 45 1.30 12.88 -5.62
C ASP A 45 1.04 12.74 -4.09
N PRO A 46 0.44 13.72 -3.39
CA PRO A 46 0.01 13.57 -2.01
C PRO A 46 -0.83 12.31 -1.74
N PHE A 47 -1.48 11.73 -2.76
CA PHE A 47 -2.16 10.45 -2.68
C PHE A 47 -1.24 9.23 -2.57
N VAL A 48 -0.04 9.28 -3.16
CA VAL A 48 1.01 8.24 -3.00
C VAL A 48 1.52 8.23 -1.56
N ASN A 49 1.66 9.41 -0.95
CA ASN A 49 2.07 9.55 0.45
C ASN A 49 1.10 8.85 1.42
N VAL A 50 -0.22 8.98 1.23
CA VAL A 50 -1.19 8.36 2.15
C VAL A 50 -1.14 6.83 2.09
N ALA A 51 -1.05 6.24 0.89
CA ALA A 51 -0.93 4.79 0.75
C ALA A 51 0.39 4.26 1.33
N GLU A 52 1.50 4.94 1.05
CA GLU A 52 2.82 4.56 1.54
C GLU A 52 2.91 4.66 3.07
N MET A 53 2.48 5.79 3.65
CA MET A 53 2.44 5.98 5.10
C MET A 53 1.51 4.98 5.77
N PHE A 54 0.34 4.70 5.18
CA PHE A 54 -0.58 3.69 5.71
C PHE A 54 0.05 2.29 5.69
N ILE A 55 0.61 1.87 4.56
CA ILE A 55 1.23 0.55 4.41
C ILE A 55 2.38 0.39 5.42
N HIS A 56 3.30 1.34 5.50
CA HIS A 56 4.44 1.23 6.41
C HIS A 56 4.04 1.31 7.88
N ASN A 57 3.03 2.12 8.21
CA ASN A 57 2.48 2.12 9.57
C ASN A 57 1.86 0.76 9.91
N GLU A 58 1.08 0.18 9.00
CA GLU A 58 0.48 -1.13 9.21
C GLU A 58 1.53 -2.24 9.26
N ASP A 59 2.59 -2.20 8.45
CA ASP A 59 3.72 -3.15 8.52
C ASP A 59 4.34 -3.14 9.93
N VAL A 60 4.61 -1.95 10.49
CA VAL A 60 5.16 -1.81 11.86
C VAL A 60 4.16 -2.32 12.90
N ARG A 61 2.89 -1.94 12.80
CA ARG A 61 1.85 -2.36 13.75
C ARG A 61 1.57 -3.85 13.71
N ARG A 62 1.70 -4.49 12.54
CA ARG A 62 1.46 -5.94 12.31
C ARG A 62 2.68 -6.79 12.63
N ALA A 63 3.86 -6.20 12.79
CA ALA A 63 5.10 -6.89 13.16
C ALA A 63 5.13 -7.30 14.65
N GLN A 64 4.01 -7.76 15.21
CA GLN A 64 3.88 -8.26 16.56
C GLN A 64 2.84 -9.40 16.65
N PRO A 65 2.96 -10.35 17.59
CA PRO A 65 2.08 -11.52 17.64
C PRO A 65 0.60 -11.22 17.91
N THR A 66 0.31 -10.09 18.57
CA THR A 66 -1.04 -9.74 19.07
C THR A 66 -1.65 -8.56 18.33
N TRP A 67 -1.34 -8.39 17.04
CA TRP A 67 -1.96 -7.35 16.23
C TRP A 67 -3.45 -7.63 16.03
N GLU A 68 -4.24 -6.54 16.04
CA GLU A 68 -5.66 -6.53 15.68
C GLU A 68 -5.92 -5.42 14.65
N PRO A 69 -6.92 -5.60 13.76
CA PRO A 69 -7.44 -4.52 12.94
C PRO A 69 -7.86 -3.34 13.80
N ARG A 70 -7.63 -2.13 13.27
CA ARG A 70 -8.15 -0.91 13.87
C ARG A 70 -9.26 -0.34 13.00
N GLU A 71 -10.19 0.35 13.64
CA GLU A 71 -11.11 1.20 12.91
C GLU A 71 -10.36 2.42 12.36
N LEU A 72 -10.68 2.76 11.11
CA LEU A 72 -10.15 3.92 10.41
C LEU A 72 -11.27 4.94 10.27
N ASP A 73 -10.94 6.23 10.36
CA ASP A 73 -11.90 7.27 10.06
C ASP A 73 -12.33 7.22 8.58
N GLU A 74 -13.56 7.62 8.30
CA GLU A 74 -14.17 7.52 6.97
C GLU A 74 -13.38 8.29 5.89
N ARG A 75 -12.73 9.40 6.27
CA ARG A 75 -11.91 10.19 5.34
C ARG A 75 -10.68 9.41 4.90
N LEU A 76 -9.98 8.77 5.83
CA LEU A 76 -8.86 7.89 5.51
C LEU A 76 -9.32 6.69 4.67
N VAL A 77 -10.43 6.03 5.04
CA VAL A 77 -10.99 4.91 4.26
C VAL A 77 -11.26 5.32 2.80
N SER A 78 -11.87 6.50 2.60
CA SER A 78 -12.14 7.04 1.26
C SER A 78 -10.86 7.33 0.47
N ALA A 79 -9.85 7.92 1.11
CA ALA A 79 -8.55 8.18 0.50
C ALA A 79 -7.87 6.87 0.06
N LEU A 80 -7.84 5.85 0.92
CA LEU A 80 -7.28 4.54 0.63
C LEU A 80 -8.02 3.85 -0.52
N ALA A 81 -9.35 3.93 -0.54
CA ALA A 81 -10.17 3.37 -1.63
C ALA A 81 -9.78 3.95 -3.00
N GLY A 82 -9.42 5.23 -3.07
CA GLY A 82 -8.91 5.88 -4.28
C GLY A 82 -7.57 5.31 -4.77
N GLN A 83 -6.74 4.75 -3.87
CA GLN A 83 -5.40 4.23 -4.20
C GLN A 83 -5.41 2.76 -4.63
N VAL A 84 -6.42 1.99 -4.24
CA VAL A 84 -6.52 0.56 -4.54
C VAL A 84 -6.38 0.27 -6.04
N ALA A 85 -7.06 1.05 -6.90
CA ALA A 85 -7.02 0.84 -8.35
C ALA A 85 -5.63 1.05 -8.96
N THR A 86 -4.89 2.06 -8.48
CA THR A 86 -3.53 2.34 -8.94
C THR A 86 -2.58 1.24 -8.49
N MET A 87 -2.62 0.87 -7.21
CA MET A 87 -1.77 -0.20 -6.67
C MET A 87 -2.04 -1.55 -7.34
N ALA A 88 -3.31 -1.91 -7.53
CA ALA A 88 -3.71 -3.14 -8.22
C ALA A 88 -3.18 -3.20 -9.66
N ARG A 89 -3.21 -2.09 -10.41
CA ARG A 89 -2.67 -2.04 -11.77
C ARG A 89 -1.16 -2.21 -11.80
N MET A 90 -0.44 -1.71 -10.81
CA MET A 90 1.01 -1.83 -10.78
C MET A 90 1.46 -3.22 -10.33
N GLY A 91 0.88 -3.72 -9.22
CA GLY A 91 1.31 -4.97 -8.59
C GLY A 91 0.65 -6.24 -9.13
N MET A 92 -0.48 -6.16 -9.84
CA MET A 92 -1.27 -7.34 -10.21
C MET A 92 -1.73 -7.38 -11.67
N ARG A 93 -1.25 -6.48 -12.54
CA ARG A 93 -1.62 -6.49 -13.98
C ARG A 93 -1.32 -7.79 -14.71
N ASN A 94 -0.29 -8.51 -14.27
CA ASN A 94 0.17 -9.77 -14.85
C ASN A 94 -0.36 -10.99 -14.08
N SER A 95 -1.38 -10.80 -13.23
CA SER A 95 -2.02 -11.90 -12.52
C SER A 95 -2.54 -12.96 -13.51
N PRO A 96 -2.38 -14.27 -13.21
CA PRO A 96 -2.89 -15.38 -14.01
C PRO A 96 -4.43 -15.49 -14.00
N ALA A 97 -5.10 -14.71 -13.12
CA ALA A 97 -6.54 -14.62 -13.01
C ALA A 97 -7.02 -13.16 -13.14
N ARG A 98 -8.30 -12.98 -13.52
CA ARG A 98 -8.96 -11.68 -13.51
C ARG A 98 -9.41 -11.36 -12.08
N ILE A 99 -8.66 -10.50 -11.40
CA ILE A 99 -8.93 -10.12 -10.02
C ILE A 99 -9.89 -8.93 -9.99
N ILE A 100 -10.98 -9.06 -9.23
CA ILE A 100 -11.94 -7.99 -8.93
C ILE A 100 -11.82 -7.64 -7.44
N LEU A 101 -11.46 -6.40 -7.12
CA LEU A 101 -11.35 -5.93 -5.74
C LEU A 101 -12.65 -5.21 -5.33
N VAL A 102 -13.31 -5.69 -4.28
CA VAL A 102 -14.65 -5.25 -3.88
C VAL A 102 -14.71 -4.98 -2.37
N THR A 103 -15.37 -3.90 -1.97
CA THR A 103 -15.64 -3.66 -0.54
C THR A 103 -16.73 -4.60 -0.01
N PRO A 104 -16.88 -4.77 1.32
CA PRO A 104 -17.95 -5.60 1.87
C PRO A 104 -19.36 -5.15 1.45
N GLU A 105 -19.53 -3.86 1.16
CA GLU A 105 -20.78 -3.25 0.69
C GLU A 105 -21.03 -3.48 -0.81
N GLY A 106 -20.15 -4.23 -1.50
CA GLY A 106 -20.27 -4.55 -2.91
C GLY A 106 -19.69 -3.50 -3.86
N ARG A 107 -19.03 -2.44 -3.36
CA ARG A 107 -18.41 -1.44 -4.23
C ARG A 107 -17.14 -2.00 -4.87
N ARG A 108 -17.13 -2.12 -6.20
CA ARG A 108 -15.92 -2.48 -6.94
C ARG A 108 -14.91 -1.33 -6.97
N LEU A 109 -13.71 -1.56 -6.44
CA LEU A 109 -12.61 -0.59 -6.44
C LEU A 109 -11.64 -0.79 -7.62
N ALA A 110 -11.39 -2.04 -8.03
CA ALA A 110 -10.47 -2.34 -9.12
C ALA A 110 -10.85 -3.62 -9.86
N ALA A 111 -10.38 -3.74 -11.11
CA ALA A 111 -10.41 -4.97 -11.87
C ALA A 111 -9.14 -5.06 -12.73
N VAL A 112 -8.33 -6.09 -12.54
CA VAL A 112 -7.00 -6.23 -13.15
C VAL A 112 -6.67 -7.69 -13.46
N GLY A 113 -5.64 -7.94 -14.28
CA GLY A 113 -5.31 -9.29 -14.73
C GLY A 113 -6.26 -9.80 -15.81
N ARG A 114 -6.13 -11.09 -16.16
CA ARG A 114 -6.87 -11.76 -17.23
C ARG A 114 -7.11 -13.23 -16.85
N GLY A 115 -8.07 -13.90 -17.49
CA GLY A 115 -8.40 -15.31 -17.22
C GLY A 115 -9.65 -15.46 -16.35
N ALA A 116 -9.73 -16.57 -15.62
CA ALA A 116 -10.84 -16.87 -14.72
C ALA A 116 -11.01 -15.78 -13.65
N GLU A 117 -12.25 -15.44 -13.32
CA GLU A 117 -12.54 -14.35 -12.40
C GLU A 117 -12.39 -14.79 -10.94
N VAL A 118 -11.72 -13.95 -10.16
CA VAL A 118 -11.59 -14.08 -8.70
C VAL A 118 -11.98 -12.75 -8.07
N THR A 119 -13.04 -12.78 -7.28
CA THR A 119 -13.45 -11.65 -6.44
C THR A 119 -12.69 -11.72 -5.13
N VAL A 120 -12.04 -10.61 -4.76
CA VAL A 120 -11.37 -10.41 -3.49
C VAL A 120 -12.13 -9.33 -2.72
N THR A 121 -12.68 -9.70 -1.57
CA THR A 121 -13.53 -8.81 -0.76
C THR A 121 -12.82 -8.41 0.52
N GLY A 122 -12.82 -7.12 0.85
CA GLY A 122 -12.25 -6.63 2.10
C GLY A 122 -12.38 -5.11 2.24
N ALA A 123 -12.08 -4.57 3.43
CA ALA A 123 -12.06 -3.13 3.63
C ALA A 123 -11.01 -2.46 2.72
N PRO A 124 -11.18 -1.19 2.32
CA PRO A 124 -10.26 -0.52 1.40
C PRO A 124 -8.77 -0.58 1.81
N GLY A 125 -8.47 -0.47 3.11
CA GLY A 125 -7.11 -0.62 3.63
C GLY A 125 -6.55 -2.05 3.45
N GLU A 126 -7.37 -3.08 3.69
CA GLU A 126 -6.97 -4.48 3.50
C GLU A 126 -6.80 -4.83 2.03
N LEU A 127 -7.66 -4.30 1.15
CA LEU A 127 -7.51 -4.45 -0.30
C LEU A 127 -6.25 -3.75 -0.82
N LEU A 128 -5.89 -2.61 -0.24
CA LEU A 128 -4.65 -1.90 -0.57
C LEU A 128 -3.42 -2.72 -0.14
N LEU A 129 -3.40 -3.24 1.09
CA LEU A 129 -2.33 -4.12 1.59
C LEU A 129 -2.21 -5.37 0.71
N PHE A 130 -3.33 -6.01 0.39
CA PHE A 130 -3.38 -7.17 -0.50
C PHE A 130 -2.79 -6.86 -1.89
N ALA A 131 -3.18 -5.73 -2.49
CA ALA A 131 -2.69 -5.30 -3.80
C ALA A 131 -1.19 -4.94 -3.78
N ALA A 132 -0.69 -4.44 -2.65
CA ALA A 132 0.72 -4.14 -2.41
C ALA A 132 1.56 -5.39 -2.07
N GLY A 133 0.93 -6.57 -1.95
CA GLY A 133 1.62 -7.80 -1.54
C GLY A 133 1.96 -7.88 -0.06
N ARG A 134 1.39 -7.02 0.76
CA ARG A 134 1.62 -6.95 2.21
C ARG A 134 0.64 -7.88 2.93
N GLY A 135 1.10 -8.55 3.97
CA GLY A 135 0.32 -9.55 4.68
C GLY A 135 0.70 -9.70 6.15
N PRO A 136 -0.18 -10.29 6.98
CA PRO A 136 -1.49 -10.83 6.60
C PRO A 136 -2.52 -9.72 6.33
N ALA A 137 -3.24 -9.81 5.20
CA ALA A 137 -4.35 -8.91 4.85
C ALA A 137 -5.68 -9.66 5.05
N GLN A 138 -6.67 -9.00 5.66
CA GLN A 138 -7.98 -9.58 5.95
C GLN A 138 -8.92 -9.42 4.76
N VAL A 139 -8.82 -10.39 3.84
CA VAL A 139 -9.66 -10.46 2.63
C VAL A 139 -10.22 -11.86 2.43
N THR A 140 -11.39 -11.95 1.82
CA THR A 140 -12.00 -13.22 1.39
C THR A 140 -11.93 -13.35 -0.13
N PHE A 141 -12.00 -14.59 -0.62
CA PHE A 141 -11.87 -14.91 -2.04
C PHE A 141 -13.09 -15.70 -2.49
N ALA A 142 -13.59 -15.37 -3.68
CA ALA A 142 -14.64 -16.12 -4.36
C ALA A 142 -14.28 -16.28 -5.84
N GLY A 143 -14.41 -17.50 -6.36
CA GLY A 143 -14.06 -17.87 -7.73
C GLY A 143 -13.69 -19.35 -7.82
N PRO A 144 -13.29 -19.84 -9.00
CA PRO A 144 -12.81 -21.21 -9.17
C PRO A 144 -11.60 -21.50 -8.28
N ASP A 145 -11.56 -22.66 -7.61
CA ASP A 145 -10.52 -23.01 -6.64
C ASP A 145 -9.10 -22.88 -7.19
N GLU A 146 -8.88 -23.33 -8.42
CA GLU A 146 -7.58 -23.21 -9.10
C GLU A 146 -7.17 -21.74 -9.31
N ALA A 147 -8.11 -20.89 -9.70
CA ALA A 147 -7.86 -19.46 -9.90
C ALA A 147 -7.59 -18.76 -8.56
N VAL A 148 -8.33 -19.12 -7.51
CA VAL A 148 -8.09 -18.60 -6.15
C VAL A 148 -6.71 -19.02 -5.64
N ALA A 149 -6.33 -20.28 -5.84
CA ALA A 149 -5.00 -20.78 -5.47
C ALA A 149 -3.88 -20.04 -6.24
N ALA A 150 -4.05 -19.84 -7.55
CA ALA A 150 -3.11 -19.09 -8.38
C ALA A 150 -2.97 -17.63 -7.93
N VAL A 151 -4.09 -16.96 -7.60
CA VAL A 151 -4.05 -15.62 -7.02
C VAL A 151 -3.29 -15.65 -5.70
N ARG A 152 -3.61 -16.55 -4.76
CA ARG A 152 -2.95 -16.66 -3.45
C ARG A 152 -1.44 -16.89 -3.55
N GLY A 153 -0.98 -17.73 -4.48
CA GLY A 153 0.43 -18.05 -4.70
C GLY A 153 1.23 -17.04 -5.52
N SER A 154 0.56 -16.08 -6.18
CA SER A 154 1.26 -15.06 -6.98
C SER A 154 1.99 -14.05 -6.09
N HIS A 155 3.23 -13.71 -6.49
CA HIS A 155 3.95 -12.56 -5.94
C HIS A 155 3.25 -11.29 -6.43
N ARG A 156 2.74 -10.50 -5.49
CA ARG A 156 2.11 -9.19 -5.73
C ARG A 156 3.03 -8.16 -5.08
N GLY A 157 3.29 -7.04 -5.74
CA GLY A 157 4.25 -6.02 -5.25
C GLY A 157 5.45 -5.82 -6.18
N PHE A 158 6.23 -4.78 -5.90
CA PHE A 158 7.41 -4.36 -6.67
C PHE A 158 8.70 -4.97 -6.15
#